data_AF-A0A0F7ZUW8-F1
#
_entry.id   AF-A0A0F7ZUW8-F1
#
_cell.length_a   1.000
_cell.length_b   1.000
_cell.length_c   1.000
_cell.angle_alpha   90.00
_cell.angle_beta   90.00
_cell.angle_gamma   90.00
#
_symmetry.space_group_name_H-M   'P 1'
#
loop_
_entity.id
_entity.type
_entity.pdbx_description
1 polymer ?
#
loop_
_entity_poly.entity_id
_entity_poly.type
_entity_poly.pdbx_seq_one_letter_code
_entity_poly.pdbx_strand_id
1 'polypeptide(L)'
;MDTAAAAAAMPPFTPDKQSYIAIGLEGSANKLGIGLIQHTPAATTILSNLRHTFVSPPGTGFLPKDTAAHHRAHLVRLALSALAAAPYAERRYRIFGETLDIAVGNCLDRFARTLAISNDPAPGYNIEQLAKKGSRLLELPYTVKGMDCSFSGILAAADGLAAQMRAAGDAADFSPADLCFSLQETVFAMLVEITERAMAHVGSSQVLIVGGVGCNERLQDMMGHMARERGGSVYATDERFCIDNGIMIAHAGLLAYETGFRTPLAESQCTQRFRTDEVYVKWRD
;
A
#
# COMPACT_ATOMS: atom_id res chain seq x y z
N MET A 1 0.33 -43.46 54.04
CA MET A 1 0.54 -43.49 52.58
C MET A 1 -0.85 -43.29 52.00
N ASP A 2 -1.25 -42.08 51.62
CA ASP A 2 -0.72 -41.40 50.44
C ASP A 2 -0.65 -39.88 50.60
N THR A 3 0.38 -39.30 50.00
CA THR A 3 0.79 -37.91 50.08
C THR A 3 -0.01 -37.05 49.12
N ALA A 4 -0.88 -36.18 49.63
CA ALA A 4 -1.41 -35.06 48.86
C ALA A 4 -0.29 -34.06 48.62
N ALA A 5 0.36 -34.13 47.46
CA ALA A 5 1.30 -33.14 47.01
C ALA A 5 0.54 -31.81 46.83
N ALA A 6 0.76 -30.88 47.76
CA ALA A 6 0.31 -29.50 47.61
C ALA A 6 0.94 -28.93 46.34
N ALA A 7 0.11 -28.63 45.34
CA ALA A 7 0.55 -27.91 44.15
C ALA A 7 1.10 -26.57 44.63
N ALA A 8 2.41 -26.39 44.57
CA ALA A 8 3.05 -25.13 44.88
C ALA A 8 2.44 -24.07 43.94
N ALA A 9 1.73 -23.11 44.51
CA ALA A 9 1.20 -21.99 43.75
C ALA A 9 2.37 -21.32 43.04
N MET A 10 2.34 -21.33 41.70
CA MET A 10 3.35 -20.63 40.93
C MET A 10 3.35 -19.16 41.35
N PRO A 11 4.54 -18.54 41.51
CA PRO A 11 4.61 -17.12 41.81
C PRO A 11 3.85 -16.34 40.72
N PRO A 12 3.12 -15.27 41.08
CA PRO A 12 2.45 -14.44 40.11
C PRO A 12 3.46 -13.94 39.08
N PHE A 13 3.05 -13.93 37.81
CA PHE A 13 3.88 -13.39 36.74
C PHE A 13 4.29 -11.96 37.09
N THR A 14 5.57 -11.76 37.41
CA THR A 14 6.17 -10.45 37.63
C THR A 14 6.83 -9.99 36.35
N PRO A 15 6.20 -9.09 35.58
CA PRO A 15 6.79 -8.60 34.35
C PRO A 15 8.08 -7.82 34.62
N ASP A 16 9.20 -8.35 34.13
CA ASP A 16 10.55 -7.75 34.14
C ASP A 16 10.80 -6.83 32.94
N LYS A 17 9.94 -6.90 31.91
CA LYS A 17 10.07 -6.14 30.66
C LYS A 17 8.94 -5.12 30.52
N GLN A 18 9.27 -4.00 29.89
CA GLN A 18 8.30 -2.93 29.61
C GLN A 18 7.33 -3.27 28.46
N SER A 19 7.58 -4.36 27.73
CA SER A 19 6.73 -4.83 26.63
C SER A 19 6.81 -6.34 26.44
N TYR A 20 5.67 -6.96 26.18
CA TYR A 20 5.52 -8.37 25.85
C TYR A 20 4.80 -8.52 24.51
N ILE A 21 5.26 -9.49 23.71
CA ILE A 21 4.52 -9.95 22.54
C ILE A 21 3.85 -11.27 22.94
N ALA A 22 2.54 -11.36 22.75
CA ALA A 22 1.80 -12.59 22.98
C ALA A 22 1.14 -13.06 21.69
N ILE A 23 1.22 -14.37 21.45
CA ILE A 23 0.49 -15.05 20.39
C ILE A 23 -0.66 -15.85 21.01
N GLY A 24 -1.87 -15.58 20.56
CA GLY A 24 -3.06 -16.34 20.90
C GLY A 24 -3.42 -17.28 19.77
N LEU A 25 -3.68 -18.55 20.10
CA LEU A 25 -4.16 -19.57 19.19
C LEU A 25 -5.55 -20.02 19.66
N GLU A 26 -6.58 -19.73 18.87
CA GLU A 26 -7.96 -20.10 19.16
C GLU A 26 -8.43 -21.14 18.14
N GLY A 27 -8.96 -22.26 18.60
CA GLY A 27 -9.34 -23.37 17.74
C GLY A 27 -10.37 -24.30 18.37
N SER A 28 -11.20 -23.79 19.29
CA SER A 28 -12.16 -24.59 20.06
C SER A 28 -13.35 -25.11 19.25
N ALA A 29 -13.68 -24.46 18.13
CA ALA A 29 -14.88 -24.75 17.34
C ALA A 29 -14.58 -24.87 15.84
N ASN A 30 -15.39 -24.24 14.99
CA ASN A 30 -15.25 -24.27 13.53
C ASN A 30 -14.30 -23.20 12.97
N LYS A 31 -13.70 -22.37 13.84
CA LYS A 31 -12.79 -21.30 13.46
C LYS A 31 -11.43 -21.54 14.08
N LEU A 32 -10.41 -21.34 13.26
CA LEU A 32 -9.03 -21.21 13.68
C LEU A 32 -8.65 -19.74 13.66
N GLY A 33 -8.37 -19.16 14.83
CA GLY A 33 -7.95 -17.78 15.00
C GLY A 33 -6.50 -17.71 15.48
N ILE A 34 -5.72 -16.78 14.92
CA ILE A 34 -4.37 -16.47 15.41
C ILE A 34 -4.25 -14.97 15.56
N GLY A 35 -4.08 -14.54 16.81
CA GLY A 35 -3.91 -13.15 17.18
C GLY A 35 -2.51 -12.91 17.71
N LEU A 36 -1.88 -11.82 17.31
CA LEU A 36 -0.69 -11.29 17.95
C LEU A 36 -1.04 -9.96 18.61
N ILE A 37 -0.60 -9.79 19.85
CA ILE A 37 -0.70 -8.54 20.58
C ILE A 37 0.67 -8.10 21.09
N GLN A 38 0.84 -6.80 21.22
CA GLN A 38 1.85 -6.19 22.06
C GLN A 38 1.17 -5.66 23.32
N HIS A 39 1.64 -6.10 24.47
CA HIS A 39 1.16 -5.63 25.77
C HIS A 39 2.26 -4.83 26.46
N THR A 40 1.92 -3.64 26.94
CA THR A 40 2.75 -2.80 27.81
C THR A 40 1.96 -2.45 29.06
N PRO A 41 2.58 -1.91 30.12
CA PRO A 41 1.85 -1.47 31.31
C PRO A 41 0.75 -0.43 31.02
N ALA A 42 0.86 0.32 29.92
CA ALA A 42 -0.05 1.42 29.58
C ALA A 42 -1.07 1.05 28.48
N ALA A 43 -0.80 0.05 27.64
CA ALA A 43 -1.64 -0.24 26.47
C ALA A 43 -1.51 -1.68 25.99
N THR A 44 -2.55 -2.14 25.27
CA THR A 44 -2.51 -3.37 24.48
C THR A 44 -2.83 -3.05 23.04
N THR A 45 -1.91 -3.38 22.13
CA THR A 45 -2.04 -3.15 20.69
C THR A 45 -2.20 -4.49 19.99
N ILE A 46 -3.21 -4.62 19.14
CA ILE A 46 -3.37 -5.80 18.28
C ILE A 46 -2.42 -5.64 17.08
N LEU A 47 -1.45 -6.55 16.96
CA LEU A 47 -0.46 -6.57 15.89
C LEU A 47 -0.98 -7.31 14.65
N SER A 48 -1.73 -8.39 14.87
CA SER A 48 -2.46 -9.09 13.82
C SER A 48 -3.59 -9.92 14.44
N ASN A 49 -4.65 -10.18 13.67
CA ASN A 49 -5.78 -11.00 14.11
C ASN A 49 -6.40 -11.70 12.90
N LEU A 50 -5.83 -12.83 12.51
CA LEU A 50 -6.26 -13.59 11.34
C LEU A 50 -7.16 -14.75 11.75
N ARG A 51 -8.08 -15.12 10.86
CA ARG A 51 -8.97 -16.26 11.05
C ARG A 51 -9.11 -17.09 9.79
N HIS A 52 -9.27 -18.39 9.97
CA HIS A 52 -9.64 -19.33 8.93
C HIS A 52 -10.84 -20.16 9.42
N THR A 53 -11.90 -20.24 8.62
CA THR A 53 -13.17 -20.86 9.01
C THR A 53 -13.37 -22.17 8.27
N PHE A 54 -13.64 -23.24 9.00
CA PHE A 54 -14.18 -24.46 8.45
C PHE A 54 -15.65 -24.25 8.12
N VAL A 55 -15.99 -24.45 6.84
CA VAL A 55 -17.35 -24.39 6.33
C VAL A 55 -17.79 -25.83 6.01
N SER A 56 -18.75 -26.34 6.76
CA SER A 56 -19.32 -27.67 6.51
C SER A 56 -20.25 -27.64 5.28
N PRO A 57 -20.45 -28.79 4.62
CA PRO A 57 -21.45 -28.91 3.56
C PRO A 57 -22.87 -28.51 4.03
N PRO A 58 -23.71 -27.95 3.14
CA PRO A 58 -25.10 -27.61 3.47
C PRO A 58 -25.85 -28.81 4.07
N GLY A 59 -26.64 -28.55 5.13
CA GLY A 59 -27.42 -29.58 5.83
C GLY A 59 -26.62 -30.41 6.85
N THR A 60 -25.35 -30.06 7.11
CA THR A 60 -24.50 -30.75 8.09
C THR A 60 -23.95 -29.79 9.15
N GLY A 61 -23.81 -30.29 10.38
CA GLY A 61 -23.05 -29.60 11.44
C GLY A 61 -21.54 -29.82 11.28
N PHE A 62 -20.72 -29.05 12.00
CA PHE A 62 -19.27 -29.26 11.99
C PHE A 62 -18.89 -30.41 12.94
N LEU A 63 -18.44 -31.53 12.37
CA LEU A 63 -18.01 -32.69 13.15
C LEU A 63 -16.64 -32.41 13.79
N PRO A 64 -16.43 -32.78 15.08
CA PRO A 64 -15.15 -32.55 15.76
C PRO A 64 -13.92 -33.13 15.04
N LYS A 65 -14.09 -34.25 14.35
CA LYS A 65 -13.03 -34.89 13.56
C LYS A 65 -12.58 -34.00 12.39
N ASP A 66 -13.54 -33.40 11.69
CA ASP A 66 -13.28 -32.63 10.48
C ASP A 66 -12.74 -31.24 10.83
N THR A 67 -13.24 -30.62 11.90
CA THR A 67 -12.65 -29.37 12.42
C THR A 67 -11.22 -29.60 12.92
N ALA A 68 -10.93 -30.73 13.59
CA ALA A 68 -9.57 -31.07 14.00
C ALA A 68 -8.63 -31.36 12.82
N ALA A 69 -9.14 -31.94 11.73
CA ALA A 69 -8.37 -32.13 10.50
C ALA A 69 -8.08 -30.78 9.83
N HIS A 70 -9.09 -29.91 9.75
CA HIS A 70 -8.97 -28.55 9.25
C HIS A 70 -7.92 -27.74 10.04
N HIS A 71 -8.01 -27.70 11.37
CA HIS A 71 -7.05 -26.96 12.20
C HIS A 71 -5.62 -27.45 11.99
N ARG A 72 -5.40 -28.77 11.92
CA ARG A 72 -4.07 -29.33 11.63
C ARG A 72 -3.53 -28.92 10.27
N ALA A 73 -4.39 -28.86 9.24
CA ALA A 73 -3.97 -28.47 7.89
C ALA A 73 -3.64 -26.97 7.77
N HIS A 74 -4.24 -26.12 8.62
CA HIS A 74 -4.17 -24.65 8.45
C HIS A 74 -3.38 -23.91 9.53
N LEU A 75 -3.13 -24.51 10.70
CA LEU A 75 -2.47 -23.84 11.84
C LEU A 75 -1.15 -23.18 11.48
N VAL A 76 -0.21 -23.94 10.90
CA VAL A 76 1.13 -23.44 10.59
C VAL A 76 1.07 -22.29 9.58
N ARG A 77 0.31 -22.48 8.49
CA ARG A 77 0.17 -21.46 7.45
C ARG A 77 -0.47 -20.19 8.00
N LEU A 78 -1.55 -20.31 8.79
CA LEU A 78 -2.20 -19.16 9.40
C LEU A 78 -1.29 -18.47 10.42
N ALA A 79 -0.45 -19.22 11.14
CA ALA A 79 0.48 -18.67 12.13
C ALA A 79 1.57 -17.85 11.45
N LEU A 80 2.15 -18.39 10.37
CA LEU A 80 3.12 -17.68 9.55
C LEU A 80 2.52 -16.41 8.94
N SER A 81 1.28 -16.48 8.42
CA SER A 81 0.58 -15.28 7.92
C SER A 81 0.32 -14.25 9.03
N ALA A 82 -0.03 -14.68 10.23
CA ALA A 82 -0.28 -13.77 11.36
C ALA A 82 1.02 -13.11 11.85
N LEU A 83 2.12 -13.86 11.87
CA LEU A 83 3.46 -13.33 12.15
C LEU A 83 3.88 -12.32 11.08
N ALA A 84 3.80 -12.69 9.80
CA ALA A 84 4.14 -11.80 8.68
C ALA A 84 3.27 -10.53 8.65
N ALA A 85 2.03 -10.59 9.13
CA ALA A 85 1.15 -9.42 9.24
C ALA A 85 1.49 -8.51 10.43
N ALA A 86 2.16 -9.00 11.48
CA ALA A 86 2.48 -8.18 12.65
C ALA A 86 3.53 -7.10 12.30
N PRO A 87 3.31 -5.81 12.60
CA PRO A 87 4.15 -4.69 12.13
C PRO A 87 5.64 -4.77 12.51
N TYR A 88 6.02 -5.61 13.47
CA TYR A 88 7.40 -5.79 13.93
C TYR A 88 8.13 -7.00 13.32
N ALA A 89 7.44 -7.92 12.65
CA ALA A 89 7.97 -9.27 12.47
C ALA A 89 9.12 -9.39 11.47
N GLU A 90 9.33 -8.43 10.57
CA GLU A 90 10.35 -8.63 9.53
C GLU A 90 11.28 -7.44 9.22
N ARG A 91 11.12 -6.28 9.88
CA ARG A 91 11.87 -5.04 9.54
C ARG A 91 11.94 -4.84 8.02
N ARG A 92 10.82 -4.99 7.33
CA ARG A 92 10.69 -4.84 5.88
C ARG A 92 9.76 -3.68 5.56
N TYR A 93 9.94 -3.06 4.41
CA TYR A 93 8.87 -2.26 3.83
C TYR A 93 7.70 -3.17 3.44
N ARG A 94 6.50 -2.60 3.36
CA ARG A 94 5.29 -3.32 2.95
C ARG A 94 4.57 -2.55 1.87
N ILE A 95 4.05 -3.28 0.91
CA ILE A 95 3.18 -2.76 -0.14
C ILE A 95 1.76 -3.05 0.29
N PHE A 96 1.01 -2.01 0.64
CA PHE A 96 -0.40 -2.14 1.07
C PHE A 96 -1.38 -2.02 -0.10
N GLY A 97 -0.97 -1.34 -1.16
CA GLY A 97 -1.72 -1.19 -2.40
C GLY A 97 -0.77 -0.85 -3.54
N GLU A 98 -1.06 -1.39 -4.71
CA GLU A 98 -0.27 -1.16 -5.93
C GLU A 98 -1.17 -1.03 -7.18
N THR A 99 -0.59 -0.68 -8.32
CA THR A 99 -1.33 -0.73 -9.58
C THR A 99 -1.46 -2.17 -10.05
N LEU A 100 -2.64 -2.54 -10.56
CA LEU A 100 -2.91 -3.86 -11.13
C LEU A 100 -2.41 -3.98 -12.59
N ASP A 101 -2.09 -2.85 -13.22
CA ASP A 101 -1.70 -2.81 -14.63
C ASP A 101 -0.53 -1.85 -14.91
N ILE A 102 -0.77 -0.68 -15.50
CA ILE A 102 0.26 0.30 -15.82
C ILE A 102 0.45 1.26 -14.66
N ALA A 103 1.63 1.85 -14.53
CA ALA A 103 1.84 2.95 -13.58
C ALA A 103 1.11 4.23 -14.03
N VAL A 104 0.74 5.08 -13.08
CA VAL A 104 0.10 6.37 -13.36
C VAL A 104 0.95 7.27 -14.27
N GLY A 105 2.27 7.29 -14.09
CA GLY A 105 3.17 8.03 -14.98
C GLY A 105 3.07 7.57 -16.44
N ASN A 106 3.08 6.25 -16.67
CA ASN A 106 2.91 5.68 -18.00
C ASN A 106 1.50 5.97 -18.57
N CYS A 107 0.46 6.00 -17.73
CA CYS A 107 -0.88 6.40 -18.14
C CYS A 107 -0.87 7.85 -18.68
N LEU A 108 -0.28 8.79 -17.95
CA LEU A 108 -0.16 10.19 -18.35
C LEU A 108 0.71 10.34 -19.61
N ASP A 109 1.86 9.68 -19.68
CA ASP A 109 2.77 9.76 -20.83
C ASP A 109 2.12 9.23 -22.13
N ARG A 110 1.36 8.14 -22.03
CA ARG A 110 0.61 7.61 -23.17
C ARG A 110 -0.52 8.54 -23.58
N PHE A 111 -1.22 9.11 -22.61
CA PHE A 111 -2.28 10.07 -22.89
C PHE A 111 -1.75 11.37 -23.53
N ALA A 112 -0.60 11.88 -23.06
CA ALA A 112 0.08 13.03 -23.67
C ALA A 112 0.36 12.78 -25.16
N ARG A 113 0.88 11.58 -25.47
CA ARG A 113 1.10 11.14 -26.85
C ARG A 113 -0.18 11.10 -27.66
N THR A 114 -1.28 10.60 -27.08
CA THR A 114 -2.58 10.61 -27.73
C THR A 114 -2.93 12.03 -28.14
N LEU A 115 -2.81 13.02 -27.25
CA LEU A 115 -3.13 14.43 -27.53
C LEU A 115 -2.04 15.20 -28.32
N ALA A 116 -0.95 14.54 -28.73
CA ALA A 116 0.22 15.18 -29.35
C ALA A 116 0.81 16.34 -28.50
N ILE A 117 0.77 16.17 -27.18
CA ILE A 117 1.38 17.10 -26.21
C ILE A 117 2.91 16.90 -26.23
N SER A 118 3.66 17.99 -26.07
CA SER A 118 5.13 17.97 -26.04
C SER A 118 5.66 17.10 -24.89
N ASN A 119 6.79 16.42 -25.14
CA ASN A 119 7.54 15.71 -24.10
C ASN A 119 8.52 16.63 -23.35
N ASP A 120 8.76 17.85 -23.82
CA ASP A 120 9.66 18.83 -23.20
C ASP A 120 8.84 19.88 -22.43
N PRO A 121 9.13 20.15 -21.13
CA PRO A 121 10.17 19.52 -20.29
C PRO A 121 9.82 18.11 -19.80
N ALA A 122 8.53 17.80 -19.67
CA ALA A 122 8.02 16.46 -19.38
C ALA A 122 6.54 16.34 -19.82
N PRO A 123 6.07 15.16 -20.26
CA PRO A 123 4.66 14.97 -20.65
C PRO A 123 3.68 15.26 -19.51
N GLY A 124 3.97 14.76 -18.30
CA GLY A 124 3.15 15.00 -17.10
C GLY A 124 3.02 16.47 -16.74
N TYR A 125 4.11 17.25 -16.83
CA TYR A 125 4.10 18.69 -16.62
C TYR A 125 3.22 19.41 -17.65
N ASN A 126 3.34 19.04 -18.92
CA ASN A 126 2.54 19.69 -19.96
C ASN A 126 1.04 19.34 -19.87
N ILE A 127 0.70 18.12 -19.44
CA ILE A 127 -0.67 17.74 -19.06
C ILE A 127 -1.18 18.62 -17.92
N GLU A 128 -0.36 18.84 -16.88
CA GLU A 128 -0.69 19.73 -15.77
C GLU A 128 -0.98 21.17 -16.23
N GLN A 129 -0.12 21.75 -17.06
CA GLN A 129 -0.32 23.10 -17.57
C GLN A 129 -1.57 23.24 -18.45
N LEU A 130 -1.90 22.20 -19.23
CA LEU A 130 -3.12 22.19 -20.04
C LEU A 130 -4.37 22.01 -19.17
N ALA A 131 -4.34 21.15 -18.16
CA ALA A 131 -5.46 20.93 -17.25
C ALA A 131 -5.87 22.20 -16.49
N LYS A 132 -4.92 23.08 -16.16
CA LYS A 132 -5.21 24.40 -15.54
C LYS A 132 -6.15 25.28 -16.40
N LYS A 133 -6.28 24.98 -17.70
CA LYS A 133 -7.17 25.67 -18.65
C LYS A 133 -8.49 24.93 -18.89
N GLY A 134 -8.63 23.70 -18.37
CA GLY A 134 -9.86 22.93 -18.44
C GLY A 134 -10.89 23.45 -17.44
N SER A 135 -12.16 23.31 -17.80
CA SER A 135 -13.29 23.77 -16.96
C SER A 135 -14.41 22.73 -16.87
N ARG A 136 -14.42 21.75 -17.77
CA ARG A 136 -15.45 20.72 -17.84
C ARG A 136 -14.90 19.38 -17.38
N LEU A 137 -15.55 18.80 -16.37
CA LEU A 137 -15.30 17.42 -15.94
C LEU A 137 -16.06 16.46 -16.87
N LEU A 138 -15.31 15.59 -17.56
CA LEU A 138 -15.81 14.53 -18.41
C LEU A 138 -15.85 13.22 -17.63
N GLU A 139 -16.88 12.41 -17.90
CA GLU A 139 -17.05 11.13 -17.21
C GLU A 139 -15.99 10.13 -17.67
N LEU A 140 -15.16 9.68 -16.73
CA LEU A 140 -14.11 8.71 -16.94
C LEU A 140 -14.26 7.54 -15.95
N PRO A 141 -13.89 6.30 -16.33
CA PRO A 141 -13.99 5.15 -15.44
C PRO A 141 -13.14 5.32 -14.17
N TYR A 142 -13.77 5.20 -13.01
CA TYR A 142 -13.11 5.26 -11.71
C TYR A 142 -12.86 3.82 -11.20
N THR A 143 -11.61 3.34 -11.25
CA THR A 143 -11.29 1.92 -11.02
C THR A 143 -10.37 1.71 -9.82
N VAL A 144 -10.97 1.66 -8.63
CA VAL A 144 -10.29 1.31 -7.37
C VAL A 144 -10.82 -0.03 -6.84
N LYS A 145 -9.92 -0.91 -6.40
CA LYS A 145 -10.24 -2.20 -5.77
C LYS A 145 -9.49 -2.32 -4.44
N GLY A 146 -10.16 -2.01 -3.34
CA GLY A 146 -9.50 -1.99 -2.03
C GLY A 146 -8.46 -0.87 -1.96
N MET A 147 -7.18 -1.21 -1.87
CA MET A 147 -6.06 -0.25 -1.93
C MET A 147 -5.34 -0.25 -3.28
N ASP A 148 -5.85 -1.01 -4.26
CA ASP A 148 -5.26 -1.13 -5.58
C ASP A 148 -5.99 -0.26 -6.61
N CYS A 149 -5.25 0.22 -7.61
CA CYS A 149 -5.78 0.98 -8.74
C CYS A 149 -5.53 0.25 -10.07
N SER A 150 -6.33 0.57 -11.10
CA SER A 150 -6.07 0.16 -12.48
C SER A 150 -6.27 1.35 -13.40
N PHE A 151 -5.27 1.63 -14.24
CA PHE A 151 -5.22 2.84 -15.08
C PHE A 151 -5.42 2.55 -16.58
N SER A 152 -5.38 1.29 -17.02
CA SER A 152 -5.53 0.98 -18.45
C SER A 152 -6.93 1.30 -18.97
N GLY A 153 -7.98 1.07 -18.15
CA GLY A 153 -9.37 1.32 -18.53
C GLY A 153 -9.68 2.81 -18.69
N ILE A 154 -9.21 3.63 -17.75
CA ILE A 154 -9.37 5.09 -17.84
C ILE A 154 -8.56 5.68 -18.99
N LEU A 155 -7.35 5.19 -19.26
CA LEU A 155 -6.57 5.59 -20.44
C LEU A 155 -7.32 5.29 -21.73
N ALA A 156 -7.85 4.07 -21.89
CA ALA A 156 -8.60 3.69 -23.09
C ALA A 156 -9.86 4.55 -23.29
N ALA A 157 -10.57 4.89 -22.20
CA ALA A 157 -11.72 5.79 -22.26
C ALA A 157 -11.31 7.22 -22.66
N ALA A 158 -10.24 7.75 -22.08
CA ALA A 158 -9.71 9.07 -22.42
C ALA A 158 -9.22 9.13 -23.88
N ASP A 159 -8.58 8.07 -24.38
CA ASP A 159 -8.18 7.94 -25.79
C ASP A 159 -9.41 7.92 -26.72
N GLY A 160 -10.48 7.24 -26.31
CA GLY A 160 -11.75 7.22 -27.03
C GLY A 160 -12.39 8.61 -27.13
N LEU A 161 -12.42 9.36 -26.03
CA LEU A 161 -12.91 10.75 -26.02
C LEU A 161 -12.04 11.67 -26.88
N ALA A 162 -10.70 11.51 -26.83
CA ALA A 162 -9.79 12.26 -27.68
C ALA A 162 -10.02 11.99 -29.18
N ALA A 163 -10.34 10.74 -29.55
CA ALA A 163 -10.70 10.39 -30.92
C ALA A 163 -12.04 11.02 -31.35
N GLN A 164 -13.06 11.01 -30.47
CA GLN A 164 -14.36 11.67 -30.73
C GLN A 164 -14.19 13.18 -30.93
N MET A 165 -13.42 13.83 -30.06
CA MET A 165 -13.10 15.26 -30.18
C MET A 165 -12.43 15.59 -31.51
N ARG A 166 -11.45 14.79 -31.96
CA ARG A 166 -10.81 14.99 -33.26
C ARG A 166 -11.77 14.80 -34.43
N ALA A 167 -12.64 13.81 -34.35
CA ALA A 167 -13.63 13.55 -35.39
C ALA A 167 -14.67 14.69 -35.49
N ALA A 168 -15.01 15.30 -34.36
CA ALA A 168 -15.93 16.45 -34.30
C ALA A 168 -15.29 17.77 -34.76
N GLY A 169 -13.96 17.91 -34.65
CA GLY A 169 -13.25 19.13 -35.07
C GLY A 169 -13.76 20.36 -34.32
N ASP A 170 -14.09 21.42 -35.05
CA ASP A 170 -14.62 22.67 -34.48
C ASP A 170 -16.00 22.53 -33.81
N ALA A 171 -16.71 21.42 -34.07
CA ALA A 171 -17.99 21.12 -33.43
C ALA A 171 -17.84 20.34 -32.10
N ALA A 172 -16.61 20.08 -31.66
CA ALA A 172 -16.37 19.39 -30.38
C ALA A 172 -16.89 20.22 -29.20
N ASP A 173 -17.56 19.55 -28.27
CA ASP A 173 -18.18 20.17 -27.09
C ASP A 173 -17.22 20.29 -25.90
N PHE A 174 -16.00 19.78 -26.02
CA PHE A 174 -14.93 19.88 -25.03
C PHE A 174 -13.56 20.00 -25.70
N SER A 175 -12.59 20.48 -24.93
CA SER A 175 -11.24 20.78 -25.40
C SER A 175 -10.20 19.74 -24.93
N PRO A 176 -8.98 19.75 -25.51
CA PRO A 176 -7.86 18.98 -24.96
C PRO A 176 -7.55 19.31 -23.50
N ALA A 177 -7.79 20.57 -23.08
CA ALA A 177 -7.60 21.02 -21.72
C ALA A 177 -8.62 20.37 -20.76
N ASP A 178 -9.88 20.23 -21.19
CA ASP A 178 -10.92 19.54 -20.41
C ASP A 178 -10.61 18.05 -20.23
N LEU A 179 -10.05 17.40 -21.25
CA LEU A 179 -9.60 16.01 -21.11
C LEU A 179 -8.43 15.88 -20.12
N CYS A 180 -7.42 16.78 -20.20
CA CYS A 180 -6.30 16.79 -19.26
C CYS A 180 -6.76 17.04 -17.83
N PHE A 181 -7.72 17.96 -17.64
CA PHE A 181 -8.36 18.26 -16.37
C PHE A 181 -9.10 17.04 -15.83
N SER A 182 -9.99 16.45 -16.63
CA SER A 182 -10.81 15.31 -16.23
C SER A 182 -9.97 14.08 -15.87
N LEU A 183 -8.92 13.81 -16.65
CA LEU A 183 -8.00 12.70 -16.37
C LEU A 183 -7.27 12.91 -15.05
N GLN A 184 -6.71 14.11 -14.80
CA GLN A 184 -6.03 14.40 -13.54
C GLN A 184 -6.96 14.31 -12.34
N GLU A 185 -8.13 14.96 -12.38
CA GLU A 185 -9.08 14.91 -11.27
C GLU A 185 -9.47 13.47 -10.94
N THR A 186 -9.80 12.66 -11.95
CA THR A 186 -10.24 11.28 -11.75
C THR A 186 -9.09 10.41 -11.22
N VAL A 187 -7.93 10.44 -11.87
CA VAL A 187 -6.76 9.61 -11.49
C VAL A 187 -6.23 10.01 -10.11
N PHE A 188 -6.14 11.30 -9.81
CA PHE A 188 -5.63 11.75 -8.51
C PHE A 188 -6.62 11.50 -7.39
N ALA A 189 -7.93 11.62 -7.64
CA ALA A 189 -8.94 11.18 -6.68
C ALA A 189 -8.81 9.68 -6.36
N MET A 190 -8.53 8.83 -7.37
CA MET A 190 -8.24 7.40 -7.14
C MET A 190 -7.01 7.19 -6.25
N LEU A 191 -5.93 7.92 -6.51
CA LEU A 191 -4.71 7.86 -5.69
C LEU A 191 -4.93 8.34 -4.26
N VAL A 192 -5.71 9.41 -4.07
CA VAL A 192 -6.08 9.94 -2.75
C VAL A 192 -6.91 8.93 -1.98
N GLU A 193 -7.90 8.30 -2.62
CA GLU A 193 -8.75 7.28 -2.01
C GLU A 193 -7.93 6.08 -1.49
N ILE A 194 -7.05 5.51 -2.32
CA ILE A 194 -6.23 4.37 -1.88
C ILE A 194 -5.22 4.77 -0.79
N THR A 195 -4.69 5.99 -0.86
CA THR A 195 -3.75 6.51 0.13
C THR A 195 -4.45 6.71 1.47
N GLU A 196 -5.65 7.27 1.48
CA GLU A 196 -6.44 7.41 2.69
C GLU A 196 -6.76 6.05 3.33
N ARG A 197 -7.17 5.07 2.52
CA ARG A 197 -7.41 3.69 2.98
C ARG A 197 -6.16 3.08 3.62
N ALA A 198 -5.01 3.24 2.97
CA ALA A 198 -3.74 2.76 3.48
C ALA A 198 -3.34 3.46 4.80
N MET A 199 -3.48 4.79 4.88
CA MET A 199 -3.23 5.54 6.11
C MET A 199 -4.08 5.05 7.28
N ALA A 200 -5.38 4.86 7.05
CA ALA A 200 -6.30 4.33 8.06
C ALA A 200 -5.92 2.91 8.48
N HIS A 201 -5.48 2.08 7.53
CA HIS A 201 -5.08 0.70 7.80
C HIS A 201 -3.80 0.60 8.65
N VAL A 202 -2.81 1.45 8.40
CA VAL A 202 -1.52 1.43 9.13
C VAL A 202 -1.47 2.34 10.35
N GLY A 203 -2.51 3.17 10.56
CA GLY A 203 -2.55 4.16 11.63
C GLY A 203 -1.56 5.31 11.45
N SER A 204 -1.21 5.67 10.20
CA SER A 204 -0.33 6.81 9.92
C SER A 204 -1.11 8.12 9.83
N SER A 205 -0.53 9.20 10.33
CA SER A 205 -1.00 10.57 10.13
C SER A 205 -0.16 11.32 9.07
N GLN A 206 0.84 10.68 8.48
CA GLN A 206 1.76 11.31 7.54
C GLN A 206 1.75 10.57 6.20
N VAL A 207 1.77 11.36 5.11
CA VAL A 207 1.95 10.88 3.74
C VAL A 207 3.21 11.50 3.16
N LEU A 208 4.03 10.67 2.53
CA LEU A 208 5.15 11.13 1.71
C LEU A 208 4.82 10.81 0.24
N ILE A 209 4.84 11.83 -0.62
CA ILE A 209 4.64 11.66 -2.06
C ILE A 209 6.02 11.72 -2.73
N VAL A 210 6.31 10.70 -3.55
CA VAL A 210 7.57 10.55 -4.29
C VAL A 210 7.29 10.18 -5.76
N GLY A 211 8.33 10.18 -6.58
CA GLY A 211 8.25 9.87 -8.01
C GLY A 211 7.88 11.09 -8.85
N GLY A 212 8.12 11.02 -10.17
CA GLY A 212 7.91 12.17 -11.06
C GLY A 212 6.48 12.71 -11.09
N VAL A 213 5.47 11.84 -10.98
CA VAL A 213 4.06 12.27 -10.88
C VAL A 213 3.78 12.95 -9.53
N GLY A 214 4.55 12.62 -8.49
CA GLY A 214 4.47 13.25 -7.19
C GLY A 214 4.82 14.75 -7.20
N CYS A 215 5.51 15.24 -8.23
CA CYS A 215 5.80 16.66 -8.42
C CYS A 215 4.58 17.49 -8.85
N ASN A 216 3.48 16.84 -9.29
CA ASN A 216 2.30 17.53 -9.76
C ASN A 216 1.60 18.28 -8.60
N GLU A 217 1.38 19.59 -8.77
CA GLU A 217 0.85 20.47 -7.74
C GLU A 217 -0.59 20.09 -7.38
N ARG A 218 -1.38 19.65 -8.37
CA ARG A 218 -2.77 19.26 -8.14
C ARG A 218 -2.88 17.98 -7.31
N LEU A 219 -2.05 16.97 -7.57
CA LEU A 219 -1.97 15.77 -6.74
C LEU A 219 -1.56 16.11 -5.31
N GLN A 220 -0.53 16.96 -5.13
CA GLN A 220 -0.08 17.39 -3.81
C GLN A 220 -1.16 18.16 -3.05
N ASP A 221 -1.89 19.04 -3.73
CA ASP A 221 -3.01 19.80 -3.17
C ASP A 221 -4.13 18.87 -2.69
N MET A 222 -4.60 17.96 -3.54
CA MET A 222 -5.67 17.00 -3.19
C MET A 222 -5.26 16.10 -2.02
N MET A 223 -4.02 15.59 -2.03
CA MET A 223 -3.51 14.77 -0.93
C MET A 223 -3.36 15.59 0.35
N GLY A 224 -2.93 16.86 0.24
CA GLY A 224 -2.80 17.80 1.35
C GLY A 224 -4.14 18.14 2.00
N HIS A 225 -5.19 18.29 1.21
CA HIS A 225 -6.57 18.41 1.70
C HIS A 225 -6.99 17.17 2.50
N MET A 226 -6.87 15.98 1.92
CA MET A 226 -7.22 14.72 2.60
C MET A 226 -6.44 14.54 3.91
N ALA A 227 -5.13 14.78 3.92
CA ALA A 227 -4.32 14.62 5.12
C ALA A 227 -4.73 15.62 6.23
N ARG A 228 -5.02 16.88 5.89
CA ARG A 228 -5.45 17.91 6.86
C ARG A 228 -6.79 17.56 7.51
N GLU A 229 -7.75 17.04 6.75
CA GLU A 229 -9.05 16.60 7.27
C GLU A 229 -8.91 15.46 8.31
N ARG A 230 -7.81 14.71 8.23
CA ARG A 230 -7.46 13.64 9.18
C ARG A 230 -6.54 14.10 10.32
N GLY A 231 -6.24 15.40 10.43
CA GLY A 231 -5.28 15.93 11.40
C GLY A 231 -3.83 15.51 11.12
N GLY A 232 -3.53 15.16 9.87
CA GLY A 232 -2.24 14.70 9.39
C GLY A 232 -1.47 15.72 8.55
N SER A 233 -0.37 15.29 7.95
CA SER A 233 0.46 16.11 7.06
C SER A 233 0.91 15.36 5.81
N VAL A 234 1.11 16.12 4.73
CA VAL A 234 1.77 15.67 3.51
C VAL A 234 3.16 16.26 3.44
N TYR A 235 4.13 15.42 3.12
CA TYR A 235 5.47 15.81 2.73
C TYR A 235 5.58 15.55 1.24
N ALA A 236 5.63 16.62 0.45
CA ALA A 236 6.09 16.55 -0.92
C ALA A 236 7.60 16.80 -0.91
N THR A 237 8.37 15.96 -1.60
CA THR A 237 9.81 16.16 -1.68
C THR A 237 10.10 17.18 -2.79
N ASP A 238 11.14 17.99 -2.60
CA ASP A 238 11.69 18.86 -3.65
C ASP A 238 11.82 18.09 -4.97
N GLU A 239 11.42 18.71 -6.09
CA GLU A 239 11.41 18.08 -7.42
C GLU A 239 12.74 17.37 -7.73
N ARG A 240 13.87 17.96 -7.30
CA ARG A 240 15.23 17.43 -7.50
C ARG A 240 15.46 16.06 -6.84
N PHE A 241 14.66 15.72 -5.84
CA PHE A 241 14.72 14.45 -5.10
C PHE A 241 13.52 13.54 -5.37
N CYS A 242 12.43 14.05 -5.94
CA CYS A 242 11.27 13.25 -6.36
C CYS A 242 11.52 12.45 -7.63
N ILE A 243 12.30 13.00 -8.57
CA ILE A 243 12.70 12.31 -9.81
C ILE A 243 13.88 11.37 -9.56
N ASP A 244 14.07 10.38 -10.45
CA ASP A 244 15.18 9.43 -10.35
C ASP A 244 16.53 10.14 -10.32
N ASN A 245 17.27 9.98 -9.21
CA ASN A 245 18.54 10.64 -8.99
C ASN A 245 19.56 9.71 -8.31
N GLY A 246 20.85 10.01 -8.44
CA GLY A 246 21.91 9.21 -7.81
C GLY A 246 22.02 9.39 -6.30
N ILE A 247 21.54 10.50 -5.75
CA ILE A 247 21.67 10.84 -4.32
C ILE A 247 20.82 9.91 -3.47
N MET A 248 19.59 9.57 -3.90
CA MET A 248 18.74 8.60 -3.18
C MET A 248 19.40 7.21 -3.11
N ILE A 249 20.10 6.79 -4.16
CA ILE A 249 20.82 5.51 -4.21
C ILE A 249 22.02 5.56 -3.27
N ALA A 250 22.80 6.65 -3.31
CA ALA A 250 23.94 6.84 -2.42
C ALA A 250 23.50 6.86 -0.94
N HIS A 251 22.39 7.54 -0.61
CA HIS A 251 21.87 7.64 0.74
C HIS A 251 21.34 6.28 1.25
N ALA A 252 20.52 5.58 0.47
CA ALA A 252 20.05 4.25 0.82
C ALA A 252 21.21 3.25 0.97
N GLY A 253 22.22 3.35 0.10
CA GLY A 253 23.44 2.55 0.18
C GLY A 253 24.26 2.83 1.44
N LEU A 254 24.42 4.11 1.82
CA LEU A 254 25.10 4.50 3.06
C LEU A 254 24.36 3.97 4.29
N LEU A 255 23.03 4.14 4.37
CA LEU A 255 22.20 3.61 5.46
C LEU A 255 22.34 2.10 5.59
N ALA A 256 22.31 1.36 4.46
CA ALA A 256 22.53 -0.07 4.46
C ALA A 256 23.95 -0.43 4.94
N TYR A 257 24.96 0.26 4.43
CA TYR A 257 26.37 0.04 4.78
C TYR A 257 26.66 0.25 6.27
N GLU A 258 26.12 1.31 6.88
CA GLU A 258 26.28 1.63 8.30
C GLU A 258 25.73 0.52 9.21
N THR A 259 24.73 -0.20 8.73
CA THR A 259 24.15 -1.36 9.45
C THR A 259 24.89 -2.68 9.20
N GLY A 260 25.97 -2.64 8.42
CA GLY A 260 26.82 -3.77 8.08
C GLY A 260 26.42 -4.54 6.82
N PHE A 261 25.45 -4.04 6.03
CA PHE A 261 25.11 -4.64 4.75
C PHE A 261 26.24 -4.41 3.73
N ARG A 262 26.67 -5.48 3.06
CA ARG A 262 27.68 -5.43 1.99
C ARG A 262 27.29 -6.39 0.89
N THR A 263 27.48 -5.96 -0.36
CA THR A 263 27.27 -6.80 -1.55
C THR A 263 28.63 -7.19 -2.11
N PRO A 264 29.01 -8.49 -2.09
CA PRO A 264 30.19 -8.96 -2.80
C PRO A 264 30.12 -8.63 -4.29
N LEU A 265 31.25 -8.34 -4.95
CA LEU A 265 31.27 -7.98 -6.36
C LEU A 265 30.67 -9.07 -7.27
N ALA A 266 30.83 -10.35 -6.89
CA ALA A 266 30.22 -11.47 -7.62
C ALA A 266 28.67 -11.48 -7.56
N GLU A 267 28.09 -10.85 -6.54
CA GLU A 267 26.66 -10.77 -6.26
C GLU A 267 26.05 -9.40 -6.66
N SER A 268 26.84 -8.46 -7.17
CA SER A 268 26.37 -7.13 -7.60
C SER A 268 25.70 -7.15 -8.98
N GLN A 269 24.92 -8.19 -9.25
CA GLN A 269 24.19 -8.38 -10.51
C GLN A 269 22.83 -7.66 -10.46
N CYS A 270 22.23 -7.44 -11.63
CA CYS A 270 20.93 -6.78 -11.71
C CYS A 270 19.78 -7.77 -11.42
N THR A 271 18.90 -7.39 -10.50
CA THR A 271 17.64 -8.09 -10.23
C THR A 271 16.50 -7.33 -10.90
N GLN A 272 15.91 -7.87 -11.97
CA GLN A 272 14.86 -7.20 -12.75
C GLN A 272 13.54 -6.99 -11.99
N ARG A 273 13.22 -7.86 -11.02
CA ARG A 273 11.99 -7.81 -10.22
C ARG A 273 12.32 -7.69 -8.75
N PHE A 274 13.08 -6.65 -8.40
CA PHE A 274 13.48 -6.42 -7.03
C PHE A 274 12.29 -5.87 -6.23
N ARG A 275 11.73 -6.69 -5.35
CA ARG A 275 10.56 -6.30 -4.55
C ARG A 275 10.99 -5.54 -3.29
N THR A 276 10.30 -4.43 -3.02
CA THR A 276 10.59 -3.57 -1.86
C THR A 276 10.36 -4.29 -0.53
N ASP A 277 9.38 -5.19 -0.47
CA ASP A 277 9.08 -5.99 0.73
C ASP A 277 10.02 -7.18 0.91
N GLU A 278 10.91 -7.47 -0.04
CA GLU A 278 12.00 -8.45 0.14
C GLU A 278 13.27 -7.83 0.74
N VAL A 279 13.30 -6.52 0.96
CA VAL A 279 14.46 -5.81 1.52
C VAL A 279 14.38 -5.75 3.04
N TYR A 280 15.38 -6.32 3.71
CA TYR A 280 15.54 -6.16 5.16
C TYR A 280 16.11 -4.77 5.49
N VAL A 281 15.38 -4.03 6.31
CA VAL A 281 15.60 -2.63 6.68
C VAL A 281 16.20 -2.57 8.08
N LYS A 282 17.52 -2.71 8.15
CA LYS A 282 18.24 -2.69 9.44
C LYS A 282 18.43 -1.26 9.99
N TRP A 283 18.34 -0.23 9.16
CA TRP A 283 18.57 1.18 9.52
C TRP A 283 17.35 1.88 10.11
N ARG A 284 16.24 1.16 10.29
CA ARG A 284 15.04 1.65 10.95
C ARG A 284 15.10 1.19 12.42
N ASP A 285 15.74 2.01 13.24
CA ASP A 285 15.81 1.92 14.72
C ASP A 285 15.52 3.28 15.34
#